data_AF-A0AAU1JNQ5-F1
#
_entry.id   AF-A0AAU1JNQ5-F1
#
_cell.length_a   1.000
_cell.length_b   1.000
_cell.length_c   1.000
_cell.angle_alpha   90.00
_cell.angle_beta   90.00
_cell.angle_gamma   90.00
#
_symmetry.space_group_name_H-M   'P 1'
#
loop_
_entity.id
_entity.type
_entity.pdbx_description
1 polymer ?
#
loop_
_entity_poly.entity_id
_entity_poly.type
_entity_poly.pdbx_seq_one_letter_code
_entity_poly.pdbx_strand_id
1 'polypeptide(L)'
;MAEAPAKARKVIGGIDASGPHPVEYRFTHARSGNRHLMVVFANIYAPDDYGWATGVLGGLRSNILWIRDRFGDGNTYYLCKGMDFGVEQSVIGLITRVMKSLGLTPDDVTLWGSSKGGSAALHFGLSYGFRNIVASVPQLRIGTFVRDVYPDTGRHMLGEAMADDDVRVLDAVLPDLLASGANGDANLYLVSSPQDEQYPTQVEPFLGLLQRYPNFNLIFSESPFITDHGKVTQRNTPPLLGIAYLLVEGIAPRLGITRHGYEEPDADLSGITSFLESTAVVQGSFAAPVVISPQPHDLLPTTDARFTGRAPGAVRVSIWEHGRYLASAPVAADGTWTWQRDQPWSAGEHLLRLFAVDASGYQSGRTEARFTATERQPELAEAQFAAPVHQSAHADGQFIAPEPQPEPTQAQFSTPEPVMTLLPPLIRTPEPHQQLLDVQVRLTGAANGATQVGFRENGVFLGSCGLDHDGRWLWNADWRWAQGPHTVEVFVVNAVGDESPPALVTFAVIPTPAVPAH
;
A
#
# COMPACT_ATOMS: atom_id res chain seq x y z
N MET A 1 -17.82 -23.50 0.47
CA MET A 1 -17.29 -24.11 -0.77
C MET A 1 -15.93 -23.52 -1.01
N ALA A 2 -14.90 -24.33 -1.33
CA ALA A 2 -13.65 -23.79 -1.85
C ALA A 2 -13.91 -23.38 -3.31
N GLU A 3 -13.63 -22.12 -3.66
CA GLU A 3 -13.66 -21.71 -5.07
C GLU A 3 -12.58 -22.49 -5.84
N ALA A 4 -12.96 -23.06 -6.97
CA ALA A 4 -11.97 -23.59 -7.91
C ALA A 4 -11.12 -22.41 -8.41
N PRO A 5 -9.78 -22.51 -8.41
CA PRO A 5 -8.92 -21.41 -8.81
C PRO A 5 -9.28 -20.97 -10.24
N ALA A 6 -9.62 -19.69 -10.38
CA ALA A 6 -10.03 -19.12 -11.66
C ALA A 6 -8.95 -19.39 -12.72
N LYS A 7 -9.32 -20.12 -13.80
CA LYS A 7 -8.37 -20.51 -14.85
C LYS A 7 -7.59 -19.27 -15.34
N ALA A 8 -6.27 -19.35 -15.24
CA ALA A 8 -5.36 -18.32 -15.72
C ALA A 8 -5.66 -18.01 -17.19
N ARG A 9 -5.57 -16.73 -17.56
CA ARG A 9 -5.81 -16.31 -18.95
C ARG A 9 -4.78 -16.97 -19.86
N LYS A 10 -5.21 -17.53 -20.99
CA LYS A 10 -4.26 -17.99 -22.01
C LYS A 10 -3.50 -16.78 -22.53
N VAL A 11 -2.18 -16.83 -22.41
CA VAL A 11 -1.25 -15.86 -23.02
C VAL A 11 -0.66 -16.51 -24.27
N ILE A 12 -0.59 -15.75 -25.35
CA ILE A 12 -0.06 -16.14 -26.65
C ILE A 12 1.21 -15.31 -26.86
N GLY A 13 2.34 -15.94 -27.13
CA GLY A 13 3.54 -15.26 -27.63
C GLY A 13 3.49 -15.19 -29.16
N GLY A 14 4.00 -14.11 -29.75
CA GLY A 14 4.05 -13.92 -31.18
C GLY A 14 5.15 -12.96 -31.62
N ILE A 15 5.42 -12.96 -32.92
CA ILE A 15 6.31 -12.01 -33.60
C ILE A 15 5.52 -11.45 -34.77
N ASP A 16 5.43 -10.12 -34.88
CA ASP A 16 4.96 -9.47 -36.10
C ASP A 16 6.19 -9.02 -36.90
N ALA A 17 6.36 -9.56 -38.10
CA ALA A 17 7.43 -9.22 -39.03
C ALA A 17 6.87 -8.46 -40.26
N SER A 18 5.79 -7.69 -40.07
CA SER A 18 5.12 -6.95 -41.16
C SER A 18 5.65 -5.53 -41.34
N GLY A 19 6.51 -5.05 -40.43
CA GLY A 19 7.22 -3.76 -40.51
C GLY A 19 8.70 -3.93 -40.86
N PRO A 20 9.46 -2.82 -40.94
CA PRO A 20 10.92 -2.85 -41.19
C PRO A 20 11.72 -3.72 -40.20
N HIS A 21 11.26 -3.85 -38.95
CA HIS A 21 11.87 -4.69 -37.92
C HIS A 21 10.84 -5.65 -37.32
N PRO A 22 11.22 -6.89 -36.95
CA PRO A 22 10.33 -7.81 -36.27
C PRO A 22 10.05 -7.35 -34.83
N VAL A 23 8.78 -7.37 -34.43
CA VAL A 23 8.33 -6.97 -33.08
C VAL A 23 7.85 -8.19 -32.29
N GLU A 24 8.53 -8.50 -31.19
CA GLU A 24 8.10 -9.51 -30.22
C GLU A 24 6.95 -9.01 -29.34
N TYR A 25 5.90 -9.82 -29.19
CA TYR A 25 4.74 -9.47 -28.36
C TYR A 25 4.16 -10.66 -27.60
N ARG A 26 3.43 -10.34 -26.51
CA ARG A 26 2.49 -11.25 -25.85
C ARG A 26 1.09 -10.69 -25.96
N PHE A 27 0.10 -11.56 -26.09
CA PHE A 27 -1.31 -11.18 -26.19
C PHE A 27 -2.21 -12.07 -25.33
N THR A 28 -3.29 -11.51 -24.78
CA THR A 28 -4.39 -12.28 -24.20
C THR A 28 -5.76 -11.65 -24.47
N HIS A 29 -6.73 -12.49 -24.85
CA HIS A 29 -8.10 -12.07 -25.17
C HIS A 29 -8.87 -11.62 -23.94
N ALA A 30 -9.73 -10.61 -24.13
CA ALA A 30 -10.67 -10.10 -23.14
C ALA A 30 -11.54 -11.19 -22.48
N ARG A 31 -12.02 -10.89 -21.27
CA ARG A 31 -13.01 -11.68 -20.52
C ARG A 31 -14.39 -11.03 -20.62
N SER A 32 -15.43 -11.86 -20.70
CA SER A 32 -16.83 -11.44 -20.64
C SER A 32 -17.18 -10.30 -21.60
N GLY A 33 -16.75 -10.42 -22.86
CA GLY A 33 -17.12 -9.53 -23.96
C GLY A 33 -16.56 -8.10 -23.91
N ASN A 34 -15.66 -7.77 -22.98
CA ASN A 34 -15.09 -6.43 -22.88
C ASN A 34 -14.36 -6.03 -24.18
N ARG A 35 -14.60 -4.79 -24.65
CA ARG A 35 -14.12 -4.26 -25.94
C ARG A 35 -12.92 -3.31 -25.81
N HIS A 36 -12.19 -3.35 -24.70
CA HIS A 36 -11.00 -2.52 -24.51
C HIS A 36 -9.72 -3.24 -24.93
N LEU A 37 -8.71 -2.50 -25.40
CA LEU A 37 -7.35 -2.98 -25.60
C LEU A 37 -6.36 -2.18 -24.76
N MET A 38 -5.65 -2.86 -23.88
CA MET A 38 -4.53 -2.31 -23.13
C MET A 38 -3.22 -2.68 -23.86
N VAL A 39 -2.46 -1.69 -24.28
CA VAL A 39 -1.12 -1.84 -24.87
C VAL A 39 -0.09 -1.50 -23.81
N VAL A 40 0.78 -2.45 -23.49
CA VAL A 40 1.74 -2.34 -22.38
C VAL A 40 3.15 -2.33 -22.94
N PHE A 41 3.89 -1.27 -22.60
CA PHE A 41 5.30 -1.09 -22.94
C PHE A 41 6.18 -1.49 -21.74
N ALA A 42 7.19 -2.33 -22.02
CA ALA A 42 8.18 -2.79 -21.08
C ALA A 42 9.12 -1.67 -20.59
N ASN A 43 9.57 -1.81 -19.34
CA ASN A 43 10.60 -0.97 -18.74
C ASN A 43 12.01 -1.37 -19.25
N ILE A 44 13.05 -0.64 -18.84
CA ILE A 44 14.42 -0.84 -19.32
C ILE A 44 15.11 -2.10 -18.76
N TYR A 45 14.68 -2.57 -17.58
CA TYR A 45 15.24 -3.71 -16.85
C TYR A 45 14.61 -5.06 -17.19
N ALA A 46 13.87 -5.13 -18.30
CA ALA A 46 13.13 -6.30 -18.73
C ALA A 46 13.76 -6.95 -19.99
N PRO A 47 15.02 -7.43 -19.95
CA PRO A 47 15.61 -8.08 -21.12
C PRO A 47 14.80 -9.30 -21.54
N ASP A 48 14.17 -10.04 -20.61
CA ASP A 48 13.30 -11.20 -20.84
C ASP A 48 11.84 -11.06 -20.35
N ASP A 49 11.45 -9.87 -19.88
CA ASP A 49 10.09 -9.59 -19.42
C ASP A 49 9.38 -8.56 -20.33
N TYR A 50 8.08 -8.40 -20.14
CA TYR A 50 7.17 -7.64 -21.00
C TYR A 50 6.64 -6.37 -20.31
N GLY A 51 7.09 -6.08 -19.08
CA GLY A 51 6.60 -5.00 -18.22
C GLY A 51 5.18 -5.27 -17.72
N TRP A 52 4.95 -5.18 -16.41
CA TRP A 52 3.63 -5.45 -15.81
C TRP A 52 3.03 -6.84 -16.14
N ALA A 53 3.81 -7.74 -16.75
CA ALA A 53 3.42 -9.10 -17.11
C ALA A 53 3.59 -10.10 -15.95
N THR A 54 3.81 -9.59 -14.73
CA THR A 54 3.92 -10.31 -13.45
C THR A 54 2.58 -10.89 -12.94
N GLY A 55 1.52 -10.80 -13.73
CA GLY A 55 0.15 -11.18 -13.35
C GLY A 55 -0.67 -10.06 -12.71
N VAL A 56 -0.06 -8.91 -12.40
CA VAL A 56 -0.74 -7.76 -11.75
C VAL A 56 -1.89 -7.18 -12.59
N LEU A 57 -1.79 -7.22 -13.93
CA LEU A 57 -2.87 -6.85 -14.86
C LEU A 57 -3.87 -8.00 -15.13
N GLY A 58 -3.68 -9.18 -14.55
CA GLY A 58 -4.44 -10.39 -14.84
C GLY A 58 -5.90 -10.37 -14.40
N GLY A 59 -6.26 -9.45 -13.51
CA GLY A 59 -7.65 -9.19 -13.09
C GLY A 59 -8.45 -8.35 -14.10
N LEU A 60 -7.79 -7.59 -14.98
CA LEU A 60 -8.47 -6.77 -15.99
C LEU A 60 -9.28 -7.64 -16.96
N ARG A 61 -10.43 -7.11 -17.41
CA ARG A 61 -11.31 -7.76 -18.40
C ARG A 61 -10.92 -7.46 -19.84
N SER A 62 -10.10 -6.45 -20.10
CA SER A 62 -9.64 -6.02 -21.43
C SER A 62 -8.81 -7.06 -22.17
N ASN A 63 -8.70 -6.90 -23.49
CA ASN A 63 -7.59 -7.47 -24.26
C ASN A 63 -6.29 -6.82 -23.78
N ILE A 64 -5.20 -7.57 -23.69
CA ILE A 64 -3.89 -7.02 -23.32
C ILE A 64 -2.86 -7.45 -24.35
N LEU A 65 -2.16 -6.46 -24.92
CA LEU A 65 -1.02 -6.61 -25.82
C LEU A 65 0.21 -6.05 -25.09
N TRP A 66 1.17 -6.90 -24.75
CA TRP A 66 2.47 -6.46 -24.26
C TRP A 66 3.49 -6.48 -25.39
N ILE A 67 4.31 -5.43 -25.51
CA ILE A 67 5.32 -5.30 -26.57
C ILE A 67 6.70 -5.27 -25.91
N ARG A 68 7.60 -6.17 -26.32
CA ARG A 68 8.98 -6.22 -25.84
C ARG A 68 9.84 -5.23 -26.62
N ASP A 69 10.75 -4.55 -25.95
CA ASP A 69 11.72 -3.64 -26.60
C ASP A 69 13.04 -4.38 -26.85
N ARG A 70 13.05 -5.24 -27.88
CA ARG A 70 14.22 -6.04 -28.24
C ARG A 70 14.43 -6.04 -29.74
N PHE A 71 15.19 -5.06 -30.22
CA PHE A 71 15.48 -4.88 -31.65
C PHE A 71 16.97 -5.13 -31.91
N GLY A 72 17.34 -6.40 -32.00
CA GLY A 72 18.73 -6.87 -31.85
C GLY A 72 19.08 -7.02 -30.37
N ASP A 73 20.24 -6.50 -29.97
CA ASP A 73 20.84 -6.77 -28.67
C ASP A 73 20.53 -5.72 -27.58
N GLY A 74 19.74 -4.68 -27.88
CA GLY A 74 19.44 -3.57 -26.97
C GLY A 74 18.02 -3.01 -27.06
N ASN A 75 17.68 -2.20 -26.04
CA ASN A 75 16.45 -1.40 -25.99
C ASN A 75 16.53 -0.23 -26.98
N THR A 76 15.38 0.21 -27.49
CA THR A 76 15.24 1.29 -28.49
C THR A 76 14.31 2.42 -28.06
N TYR A 77 13.78 2.38 -26.83
CA TYR A 77 12.64 3.20 -26.41
C TYR A 77 11.39 3.01 -27.30
N TYR A 78 11.36 1.93 -28.09
CA TYR A 78 10.41 1.70 -29.19
C TYR A 78 10.47 2.76 -30.32
N LEU A 79 11.53 3.57 -30.36
CA LEU A 79 11.71 4.66 -31.33
C LEU A 79 12.68 4.24 -32.45
N CYS A 80 13.95 4.04 -32.12
CA CYS A 80 15.01 3.88 -33.12
C CYS A 80 16.17 2.97 -32.70
N LYS A 81 16.90 2.47 -33.70
CA LYS A 81 18.18 1.78 -33.55
C LYS A 81 19.20 2.42 -34.48
N GLY A 82 20.32 2.95 -33.95
CA GLY A 82 21.27 3.73 -34.75
C GLY A 82 20.61 4.82 -35.60
N MET A 83 19.65 5.55 -35.00
CA MET A 83 18.78 6.56 -35.62
C MET A 83 17.86 6.07 -36.75
N ASP A 84 17.72 4.74 -36.97
CA ASP A 84 16.67 4.18 -37.82
C ASP A 84 15.33 4.08 -37.06
N PHE A 85 14.41 5.00 -37.38
CA PHE A 85 13.03 5.05 -36.85
C PHE A 85 12.08 4.01 -37.50
N GLY A 86 12.57 3.10 -38.33
CA GLY A 86 11.80 1.93 -38.78
C GLY A 86 11.32 1.04 -37.63
N VAL A 87 11.96 1.13 -36.46
CA VAL A 87 11.52 0.46 -35.22
C VAL A 87 10.15 1.00 -34.78
N GLU A 88 10.01 2.32 -34.65
CA GLU A 88 8.74 2.99 -34.34
C GLU A 88 7.61 2.56 -35.30
N GLN A 89 7.89 2.60 -36.60
CA GLN A 89 6.95 2.19 -37.66
C GLN A 89 6.47 0.74 -37.50
N SER A 90 7.36 -0.14 -37.04
CA SER A 90 7.06 -1.55 -36.79
C SER A 90 6.13 -1.70 -35.57
N VAL A 91 6.42 -0.98 -34.48
CA VAL A 91 5.65 -1.00 -33.23
C VAL A 91 4.23 -0.45 -33.43
N ILE A 92 4.07 0.73 -34.04
CA ILE A 92 2.73 1.27 -34.34
C ILE A 92 1.97 0.38 -35.33
N GLY A 93 2.69 -0.23 -36.28
CA GLY A 93 2.14 -1.21 -37.20
C GLY A 93 1.49 -2.40 -36.47
N LEU A 94 2.19 -3.00 -35.50
CA LEU A 94 1.67 -4.09 -34.67
C LEU A 94 0.42 -3.63 -33.89
N ILE A 95 0.50 -2.52 -33.17
CA ILE A 95 -0.61 -1.98 -32.35
C ILE A 95 -1.85 -1.79 -33.24
N THR A 96 -1.67 -1.14 -34.40
CA THR A 96 -2.74 -0.87 -35.36
C THR A 96 -3.35 -2.15 -35.92
N ARG A 97 -2.53 -3.17 -36.24
CA ARG A 97 -3.02 -4.48 -36.72
C ARG A 97 -3.82 -5.22 -35.66
N VAL A 98 -3.37 -5.25 -34.41
CA VAL A 98 -4.07 -5.91 -33.29
C VAL A 98 -5.39 -5.20 -32.99
N MET A 99 -5.37 -3.88 -32.84
CA MET A 99 -6.56 -3.04 -32.62
C MET A 99 -7.61 -3.28 -33.71
N LYS A 100 -7.24 -3.18 -34.99
CA LYS A 100 -8.16 -3.41 -36.13
C LYS A 100 -8.67 -4.84 -36.19
N SER A 101 -7.85 -5.84 -35.84
CA SER A 101 -8.26 -7.25 -35.82
C SER A 101 -9.26 -7.57 -34.71
N LEU A 102 -9.28 -6.79 -33.63
CA LEU A 102 -10.30 -6.83 -32.57
C LEU A 102 -11.56 -6.01 -32.92
N GLY A 103 -11.55 -5.33 -34.08
CA GLY A 103 -12.62 -4.41 -34.50
C GLY A 103 -12.72 -3.18 -33.62
N LEU A 104 -11.58 -2.68 -33.12
CA LEU A 104 -11.47 -1.54 -32.21
C LEU A 104 -10.94 -0.28 -32.90
N THR A 105 -11.16 0.86 -32.26
CA THR A 105 -10.69 2.19 -32.64
C THR A 105 -9.67 2.72 -31.62
N PRO A 106 -8.94 3.82 -31.91
CA PRO A 106 -8.04 4.44 -30.94
C PRO A 106 -8.72 4.92 -29.64
N ASP A 107 -10.05 5.12 -29.65
CA ASP A 107 -10.85 5.43 -28.46
C ASP A 107 -10.98 4.23 -27.49
N ASP A 108 -10.95 3.01 -28.01
CA ASP A 108 -11.06 1.75 -27.25
C ASP A 108 -9.71 1.27 -26.67
N VAL A 109 -8.68 2.14 -26.67
CA VAL A 109 -7.29 1.78 -26.34
C VAL A 109 -6.77 2.56 -25.13
N THR A 110 -6.03 1.86 -24.27
CA THR A 110 -5.11 2.47 -23.30
C THR A 110 -3.67 2.09 -23.63
N LEU A 111 -2.82 3.10 -23.84
CA LEU A 111 -1.38 2.92 -23.81
C LEU A 111 -0.87 3.04 -22.38
N TRP A 112 0.02 2.14 -21.99
CA TRP A 112 0.46 1.99 -20.61
C TRP A 112 1.95 1.70 -20.50
N GLY A 113 2.64 2.39 -19.59
CA GLY A 113 3.97 1.98 -19.17
C GLY A 113 4.56 2.82 -18.04
N SER A 114 5.76 2.42 -17.64
CA SER A 114 6.54 3.07 -16.59
C SER A 114 7.99 3.28 -17.02
N SER A 115 8.64 4.37 -16.59
CA SER A 115 9.99 4.74 -17.05
C SER A 115 10.00 4.81 -18.58
N LYS A 116 10.94 4.14 -19.26
CA LYS A 116 10.97 3.93 -20.72
C LYS A 116 9.61 3.63 -21.35
N GLY A 117 8.81 2.78 -20.71
CA GLY A 117 7.48 2.42 -21.19
C GLY A 117 6.45 3.56 -21.06
N GLY A 118 6.61 4.44 -20.08
CA GLY A 118 5.80 5.65 -19.92
C GLY A 118 6.13 6.69 -21.01
N SER A 119 7.41 6.84 -21.34
CA SER A 119 7.85 7.66 -22.50
C SER A 119 7.24 7.15 -23.80
N ALA A 120 7.27 5.83 -24.03
CA ALA A 120 6.63 5.21 -25.19
C ALA A 120 5.10 5.39 -25.20
N ALA A 121 4.43 5.23 -24.05
CA ALA A 121 2.99 5.46 -23.94
C ALA A 121 2.60 6.90 -24.27
N LEU A 122 3.36 7.90 -23.79
CA LEU A 122 3.19 9.29 -24.19
C LEU A 122 3.43 9.49 -25.69
N HIS A 123 4.56 9.00 -26.20
CA HIS A 123 4.93 9.18 -27.60
C HIS A 123 3.89 8.60 -28.56
N PHE A 124 3.61 7.29 -28.47
CA PHE A 124 2.63 6.66 -29.37
C PHE A 124 1.22 7.21 -29.15
N GLY A 125 0.89 7.58 -27.91
CA GLY A 125 -0.44 8.08 -27.56
C GLY A 125 -0.71 9.41 -28.24
N LEU A 126 0.23 10.35 -28.11
CA LEU A 126 0.10 11.69 -28.66
C LEU A 126 0.32 11.72 -30.19
N SER A 127 1.28 10.96 -30.72
CA SER A 127 1.57 10.90 -32.16
C SER A 127 0.48 10.21 -32.99
N TYR A 128 -0.23 9.22 -32.43
CA TYR A 128 -1.16 8.36 -33.18
C TYR A 128 -2.62 8.38 -32.71
N GLY A 129 -2.98 9.30 -31.82
CA GLY A 129 -4.38 9.57 -31.48
C GLY A 129 -5.04 8.54 -30.57
N PHE A 130 -4.29 7.81 -29.74
CA PHE A 130 -4.88 6.87 -28.78
C PHE A 130 -5.46 7.63 -27.58
N ARG A 131 -6.67 7.27 -27.18
CA ARG A 131 -7.47 8.11 -26.29
C ARG A 131 -7.01 8.12 -24.83
N ASN A 132 -6.42 7.04 -24.34
CA ASN A 132 -6.03 6.93 -22.94
C ASN A 132 -4.53 6.64 -22.84
N ILE A 133 -3.82 7.47 -22.09
CA ILE A 133 -2.37 7.41 -21.94
C ILE A 133 -2.05 7.35 -20.45
N VAL A 134 -1.46 6.25 -19.98
CA VAL A 134 -1.02 6.08 -18.59
C VAL A 134 0.49 5.92 -18.57
N ALA A 135 1.18 6.93 -18.02
CA ALA A 135 2.64 6.97 -17.92
C ALA A 135 3.05 7.16 -16.45
N SER A 136 3.84 6.23 -15.93
CA SER A 136 4.49 6.38 -14.62
C SER A 136 5.95 6.78 -14.81
N VAL A 137 6.38 7.88 -14.18
CA VAL A 137 7.78 8.37 -14.18
C VAL A 137 8.49 8.33 -15.54
N PRO A 138 7.91 8.93 -16.61
CA PRO A 138 8.49 8.90 -17.95
C PRO A 138 9.75 9.78 -18.05
N GLN A 139 10.70 9.36 -18.88
CA GLN A 139 11.80 10.20 -19.35
C GLN A 139 11.32 11.02 -20.55
N LEU A 140 11.32 12.34 -20.45
CA LEU A 140 10.95 13.24 -21.55
C LEU A 140 12.16 13.73 -22.35
N ARG A 141 13.37 13.73 -21.77
CA ARG A 141 14.65 13.98 -22.47
C ARG A 141 15.35 12.66 -22.74
N ILE A 142 14.85 11.94 -23.74
CA ILE A 142 15.28 10.55 -24.01
C ILE A 142 16.76 10.51 -24.42
N GLY A 143 17.21 11.36 -25.33
CA GLY A 143 18.58 11.35 -25.87
C GLY A 143 19.64 11.57 -24.79
N THR A 144 19.50 12.64 -24.02
CA THR A 144 20.39 12.98 -22.90
C THR A 144 20.36 11.86 -21.85
N PHE A 145 19.17 11.34 -21.52
CA PHE A 145 19.05 10.27 -20.53
C PHE A 145 19.72 8.97 -20.97
N VAL A 146 19.55 8.52 -22.21
CA VAL A 146 20.20 7.28 -22.68
C VAL A 146 21.70 7.45 -22.91
N ARG A 147 22.19 8.65 -23.24
CA ARG A 147 23.63 8.94 -23.30
C ARG A 147 24.28 8.90 -21.91
N ASP A 148 23.67 9.60 -20.94
CA ASP A 148 24.34 9.91 -19.67
C ASP A 148 24.04 8.89 -18.55
N VAL A 149 22.89 8.22 -18.59
CA VAL A 149 22.45 7.26 -17.54
C VAL A 149 22.49 5.80 -18.03
N TYR A 150 22.23 5.54 -19.31
CA TYR A 150 22.19 4.18 -19.89
C TYR A 150 23.02 4.05 -21.17
N PRO A 151 24.34 4.34 -21.15
CA PRO A 151 25.16 4.51 -22.36
C PRO A 151 25.15 3.30 -23.32
N ASP A 152 24.89 2.08 -22.86
CA ASP A 152 24.72 0.92 -23.77
C ASP A 152 23.42 0.99 -24.58
N THR A 153 22.33 1.47 -23.97
CA THR A 153 21.09 1.81 -24.68
C THR A 153 21.30 3.06 -25.55
N GLY A 154 22.05 4.05 -25.06
CA GLY A 154 22.45 5.23 -25.81
C GLY A 154 23.16 4.87 -27.11
N ARG A 155 24.20 4.04 -27.06
CA ARG A 155 24.95 3.58 -28.25
C ARG A 155 24.10 2.73 -29.20
N HIS A 156 23.19 1.90 -28.68
CA HIS A 156 22.27 1.12 -29.53
C HIS A 156 21.25 2.01 -30.27
N MET A 157 20.81 3.11 -29.64
CA MET A 157 19.82 4.04 -30.21
C MET A 157 20.44 5.12 -31.11
N LEU A 158 21.53 5.76 -30.66
CA LEU A 158 22.19 6.91 -31.28
C LEU A 158 23.41 6.51 -32.14
N GLY A 159 23.83 5.24 -32.09
CA GLY A 159 25.11 4.76 -32.64
C GLY A 159 26.29 4.99 -31.67
N GLU A 160 27.41 4.30 -31.90
CA GLU A 160 28.59 4.31 -31.01
C GLU A 160 29.15 5.72 -30.72
N ALA A 161 29.00 6.67 -31.66
CA ALA A 161 29.47 8.04 -31.50
C ALA A 161 28.56 8.91 -30.60
N MET A 162 27.30 8.52 -30.39
CA MET A 162 26.27 9.26 -29.65
C MET A 162 26.29 10.78 -29.92
N ALA A 163 26.25 11.16 -31.20
CA ALA A 163 26.50 12.52 -31.63
C ALA A 163 25.49 13.52 -31.03
N ASP A 164 25.96 14.72 -30.69
CA ASP A 164 25.14 15.74 -30.03
C ASP A 164 23.87 16.12 -30.81
N ASP A 165 23.89 16.07 -32.14
CA ASP A 165 22.70 16.35 -32.96
C ASP A 165 21.68 15.22 -32.88
N ASP A 166 22.12 13.96 -32.88
CA ASP A 166 21.23 12.80 -32.69
C ASP A 166 20.62 12.79 -31.28
N VAL A 167 21.41 13.18 -30.27
CA VAL A 167 20.95 13.37 -28.89
C VAL A 167 19.88 14.46 -28.83
N ARG A 168 20.07 15.60 -29.51
CA ARG A 168 19.07 16.68 -29.60
C ARG A 168 17.79 16.22 -30.29
N VAL A 169 17.89 15.42 -31.36
CA VAL A 169 16.73 14.84 -32.05
C VAL A 169 15.91 13.98 -31.09
N LEU A 170 16.53 13.09 -30.31
CA LEU A 170 15.81 12.25 -29.35
C LEU A 170 15.30 13.02 -28.12
N ASP A 171 15.99 14.08 -27.69
CA ASP A 171 15.52 14.99 -26.63
C ASP A 171 14.31 15.82 -27.07
N ALA A 172 14.11 16.05 -28.36
CA ALA A 172 12.99 16.83 -28.91
C ALA A 172 11.68 16.02 -29.05
N VAL A 173 11.77 14.69 -29.23
CA VAL A 173 10.62 13.80 -29.57
C VAL A 173 9.39 14.02 -28.70
N LEU A 174 9.54 14.07 -27.37
CA LEU A 174 8.42 14.25 -26.45
C LEU A 174 8.10 15.73 -26.13
N PRO A 175 9.09 16.60 -25.85
CA PRO A 175 8.84 18.02 -25.60
C PRO A 175 8.17 18.76 -26.75
N ASP A 176 8.60 18.53 -28.00
CA ASP A 176 8.02 19.20 -29.18
C ASP A 176 6.60 18.69 -29.46
N LEU A 177 6.38 17.38 -29.27
CA LEU A 177 5.06 16.75 -29.40
C LEU A 177 4.08 17.32 -28.36
N LEU A 178 4.49 17.45 -27.10
CA LEU A 178 3.71 18.11 -26.04
C LEU A 178 3.50 19.60 -26.33
N ALA A 179 4.52 20.31 -26.83
CA ALA A 179 4.42 21.73 -27.16
C ALA A 179 3.47 22.00 -28.36
N SER A 180 3.36 21.05 -29.29
CA SER A 180 2.46 21.11 -30.44
C SER A 180 0.98 20.93 -30.09
N GLY A 181 0.67 20.35 -28.92
CA GLY A 181 -0.71 20.02 -28.52
C GLY A 181 -1.31 18.84 -29.30
N ALA A 182 -0.48 17.95 -29.86
CA ALA A 182 -0.93 16.74 -30.56
C ALA A 182 -1.84 15.89 -29.66
N ASN A 183 -2.92 15.34 -30.23
CA ASN A 183 -3.95 14.55 -29.51
C ASN A 183 -4.49 15.27 -28.26
N GLY A 184 -4.88 16.54 -28.42
CA GLY A 184 -5.28 17.43 -27.33
C GLY A 184 -6.48 16.98 -26.47
N ASP A 185 -7.29 16.01 -26.92
CA ASP A 185 -8.42 15.45 -26.18
C ASP A 185 -8.11 14.09 -25.50
N ALA A 186 -6.87 13.61 -25.60
CA ALA A 186 -6.39 12.44 -24.86
C ALA A 186 -6.60 12.59 -23.35
N ASN A 187 -6.92 11.49 -22.69
CA ASN A 187 -6.89 11.35 -21.24
C ASN A 187 -5.47 10.98 -20.81
N LEU A 188 -4.71 11.95 -20.31
CA LEU A 188 -3.35 11.73 -19.79
C LEU A 188 -3.42 11.46 -18.29
N TYR A 189 -2.78 10.37 -17.86
CA TYR A 189 -2.58 10.01 -16.47
C TYR A 189 -1.08 9.86 -16.23
N LEU A 190 -0.51 10.81 -15.48
CA LEU A 190 0.89 10.84 -15.10
C LEU A 190 1.01 10.45 -13.62
N VAL A 191 1.89 9.50 -13.31
CA VAL A 191 2.35 9.25 -11.94
C VAL A 191 3.76 9.79 -11.80
N SER A 192 4.02 10.54 -10.73
CA SER A 192 5.35 11.03 -10.39
C SER A 192 5.50 11.23 -8.88
N SER A 193 6.70 11.63 -8.43
CA SER A 193 7.06 11.75 -7.02
C SER A 193 8.17 12.80 -6.87
N PRO A 194 8.15 13.66 -5.83
CA PRO A 194 9.27 14.55 -5.54
C PRO A 194 10.50 13.80 -5.03
N GLN A 195 10.34 12.58 -4.51
CA GLN A 195 11.46 11.69 -4.13
C GLN A 195 12.06 10.89 -5.31
N ASP A 196 11.57 11.06 -6.54
CA ASP A 196 12.19 10.47 -7.74
C ASP A 196 13.43 11.29 -8.13
N GLU A 197 14.62 10.69 -8.13
CA GLU A 197 15.86 11.40 -8.50
C GLU A 197 15.85 11.93 -9.93
N GLN A 198 14.96 11.42 -10.80
CA GLN A 198 14.81 11.84 -12.19
C GLN A 198 13.76 12.95 -12.37
N TYR A 199 12.83 13.14 -11.44
CA TYR A 199 11.71 14.08 -11.57
C TYR A 199 12.14 15.51 -11.95
N PRO A 200 13.16 16.13 -11.31
CA PRO A 200 13.57 17.52 -11.61
C PRO A 200 14.11 17.73 -13.03
N THR A 201 14.58 16.66 -13.70
CA THR A 201 15.16 16.75 -15.06
C THR A 201 14.23 16.21 -16.14
N GLN A 202 13.40 15.21 -15.79
CA GLN A 202 12.59 14.47 -16.75
C GLN A 202 11.13 14.88 -16.78
N VAL A 203 10.55 15.37 -15.67
CA VAL A 203 9.10 15.63 -15.57
C VAL A 203 8.81 17.09 -15.23
N GLU A 204 9.42 17.62 -14.16
CA GLU A 204 9.17 18.97 -13.66
C GLU A 204 9.27 20.07 -14.73
N PRO A 205 10.31 20.10 -15.60
CA PRO A 205 10.45 21.17 -16.60
C PRO A 205 9.35 21.20 -17.66
N PHE A 206 8.56 20.12 -17.77
CA PHE A 206 7.56 19.91 -18.82
C PHE A 206 6.13 19.88 -18.27
N LEU A 207 5.92 19.99 -16.96
CA LEU A 207 4.58 20.03 -16.34
C LEU A 207 3.70 21.14 -16.96
N GLY A 208 4.27 22.30 -17.25
CA GLY A 208 3.56 23.41 -17.91
C GLY A 208 3.18 23.18 -19.38
N LEU A 209 3.67 22.11 -20.02
CA LEU A 209 3.18 21.62 -21.32
C LEU A 209 2.05 20.60 -21.11
N LEU A 210 2.27 19.64 -20.21
CA LEU A 210 1.30 18.60 -19.86
C LEU A 210 -0.03 19.18 -19.33
N GLN A 211 0.04 20.21 -18.48
CA GLN A 211 -1.13 20.92 -17.92
C GLN A 211 -1.98 21.65 -18.97
N ARG A 212 -1.52 21.79 -20.23
CA ARG A 212 -2.33 22.37 -21.32
C ARG A 212 -3.40 21.42 -21.83
N TYR A 213 -3.28 20.12 -21.56
CA TYR A 213 -4.24 19.12 -21.98
C TYR A 213 -5.47 19.13 -21.05
N PRO A 214 -6.71 19.37 -21.55
CA PRO A 214 -7.91 19.49 -20.72
C PRO A 214 -8.29 18.25 -19.89
N ASN A 215 -7.70 17.10 -20.20
CA ASN A 215 -7.90 15.83 -19.49
C ASN A 215 -6.56 15.30 -18.93
N PHE A 216 -5.64 16.21 -18.55
CA PHE A 216 -4.43 15.87 -17.80
C PHE A 216 -4.74 15.57 -16.33
N ASN A 217 -4.15 14.49 -15.84
CA ASN A 217 -4.24 14.05 -14.46
C ASN A 217 -2.83 13.74 -13.95
N LEU A 218 -2.46 14.27 -12.78
CA LEU A 218 -1.20 14.01 -12.12
C LEU A 218 -1.47 13.38 -10.75
N ILE A 219 -0.96 12.18 -10.54
CA ILE A 219 -0.85 11.54 -9.23
C ILE A 219 0.56 11.81 -8.74
N PHE A 220 0.68 12.68 -7.74
CA PHE A 220 1.95 13.08 -7.14
C PHE A 220 2.12 12.40 -5.78
N SER A 221 3.01 11.41 -5.74
CA SER A 221 3.17 10.50 -4.61
C SER A 221 4.34 10.92 -3.74
N GLU A 222 4.06 11.41 -2.54
CA GLU A 222 5.03 11.96 -1.58
C GLU A 222 5.46 10.96 -0.49
N SER A 223 5.06 9.69 -0.64
CA SER A 223 5.27 8.60 0.33
C SER A 223 6.72 8.52 0.81
N PRO A 224 7.00 8.51 2.14
CA PRO A 224 8.37 8.42 2.68
C PRO A 224 9.08 7.10 2.32
N PHE A 225 8.34 6.09 1.85
CA PHE A 225 8.88 4.81 1.36
C PHE A 225 9.33 4.83 -0.11
N ILE A 226 9.30 5.98 -0.79
CA ILE A 226 9.91 6.14 -2.11
C ILE A 226 11.37 6.57 -1.91
N THR A 227 12.28 5.63 -2.16
CA THR A 227 13.73 5.81 -2.00
C THR A 227 14.48 5.96 -3.32
N ASP A 228 13.81 5.72 -4.44
CA ASP A 228 14.37 5.70 -5.79
C ASP A 228 13.25 5.72 -6.86
N HIS A 229 13.60 6.06 -8.09
CA HIS A 229 12.74 6.02 -9.28
C HIS A 229 11.92 4.72 -9.45
N GLY A 230 12.51 3.57 -9.13
CA GLY A 230 11.85 2.27 -9.22
C GLY A 230 10.72 2.12 -8.20
N LYS A 231 10.88 2.69 -7.00
CA LYS A 231 9.89 2.67 -5.92
C LYS A 231 8.66 3.48 -6.23
N VAL A 232 8.76 4.56 -7.00
CA VAL A 232 7.61 5.40 -7.37
C VAL A 232 6.50 4.55 -7.98
N THR A 233 6.84 3.77 -9.02
CA THR A 233 5.87 2.91 -9.71
C THR A 233 5.38 1.77 -8.82
N GLN A 234 6.25 1.19 -7.97
CA GLN A 234 5.86 0.14 -7.04
C GLN A 234 4.83 0.65 -6.02
N ARG A 235 5.08 1.78 -5.36
CA ARG A 235 4.16 2.38 -4.38
C ARG A 235 2.83 2.78 -5.02
N ASN A 236 2.87 3.23 -6.28
CA ASN A 236 1.70 3.68 -7.03
C ASN A 236 0.97 2.57 -7.80
N THR A 237 1.31 1.30 -7.59
CA THR A 237 0.58 0.18 -8.21
C THR A 237 -0.92 0.19 -7.89
N PRO A 238 -1.39 0.45 -6.65
CA PRO A 238 -2.82 0.52 -6.35
C PRO A 238 -3.60 1.62 -7.12
N PRO A 239 -3.21 2.92 -7.10
CA PRO A 239 -3.95 3.95 -7.86
C PRO A 239 -3.83 3.74 -9.39
N LEU A 240 -2.68 3.26 -9.89
CA LEU A 240 -2.53 2.86 -11.29
C LEU A 240 -3.55 1.79 -11.68
N LEU A 241 -3.66 0.70 -10.90
CA LEU A 241 -4.65 -0.35 -11.15
C LEU A 241 -6.09 0.20 -11.07
N GLY A 242 -6.38 1.12 -10.15
CA GLY A 242 -7.67 1.82 -10.08
C GLY A 242 -8.02 2.52 -11.40
N ILE A 243 -7.08 3.29 -11.96
CA ILE A 243 -7.23 3.89 -13.30
C ILE A 243 -7.43 2.80 -14.37
N ALA A 244 -6.64 1.73 -14.35
CA ALA A 244 -6.76 0.65 -15.34
C ALA A 244 -8.15 -0.01 -15.33
N TYR A 245 -8.70 -0.31 -14.15
CA TYR A 245 -10.05 -0.89 -14.03
C TYR A 245 -11.13 0.07 -14.53
N LEU A 246 -11.03 1.37 -14.22
CA LEU A 246 -11.98 2.37 -14.69
C LEU A 246 -11.93 2.51 -16.22
N LEU A 247 -10.74 2.70 -16.79
CA LEU A 247 -10.54 2.85 -18.23
C LEU A 247 -11.04 1.64 -19.02
N VAL A 248 -10.78 0.42 -18.52
CA VAL A 248 -11.23 -0.82 -19.16
C VAL A 248 -12.76 -0.96 -19.19
N GLU A 249 -13.48 -0.36 -18.25
CA GLU A 249 -14.96 -0.30 -18.26
C GLU A 249 -15.49 0.99 -18.94
N GLY A 250 -14.64 1.73 -19.68
CA GLY A 250 -15.01 2.94 -20.43
C GLY A 250 -15.15 4.21 -19.57
N ILE A 251 -14.69 4.19 -18.32
CA ILE A 251 -14.75 5.32 -17.40
C ILE A 251 -13.39 6.02 -17.39
N ALA A 252 -13.34 7.25 -17.92
CA ALA A 252 -12.16 8.11 -17.85
C ALA A 252 -12.25 9.04 -16.62
N PRO A 253 -11.59 8.72 -15.48
CA PRO A 253 -11.66 9.57 -14.29
C PRO A 253 -10.97 10.93 -14.51
N ARG A 254 -11.61 12.01 -14.04
CA ARG A 254 -10.98 13.34 -13.92
C ARG A 254 -10.49 13.52 -12.49
N LEU A 255 -9.26 13.08 -12.24
CA LEU A 255 -8.56 13.21 -10.96
C LEU A 255 -7.98 14.61 -10.78
N GLY A 256 -7.60 15.28 -11.88
CA GLY A 256 -6.86 16.54 -11.83
C GLY A 256 -5.45 16.31 -11.27
N ILE A 257 -4.94 17.27 -10.49
CA ILE A 257 -3.67 17.13 -9.77
C ILE A 257 -3.97 16.68 -8.35
N THR A 258 -3.56 15.47 -7.99
CA THR A 258 -3.73 14.90 -6.65
C THR A 258 -2.38 14.65 -5.99
N ARG A 259 -2.33 14.82 -4.66
CA ARG A 259 -1.18 14.49 -3.82
C ARG A 259 -1.58 13.39 -2.83
N HIS A 260 -0.69 12.46 -2.55
CA HIS A 260 -0.89 11.41 -1.53
C HIS A 260 0.46 10.88 -1.05
N GLY A 261 0.44 9.94 -0.10
CA GLY A 261 1.65 9.43 0.55
C GLY A 261 1.84 9.98 1.96
N TYR A 262 0.73 10.26 2.64
CA TYR A 262 0.67 10.69 4.03
C TYR A 262 0.73 9.47 4.97
N GLU A 263 1.66 8.54 4.71
CA GLU A 263 1.88 7.42 5.62
C GLU A 263 2.67 7.88 6.85
N GLU A 264 2.15 7.55 8.04
CA GLU A 264 2.80 7.77 9.32
C GLU A 264 3.46 6.47 9.79
N PRO A 265 4.72 6.17 9.40
CA PRO A 265 5.38 4.90 9.76
C PRO A 265 5.58 4.74 11.28
N ASP A 266 5.72 5.86 11.99
CA ASP A 266 5.99 5.94 13.42
C ASP A 266 4.74 6.30 14.24
N ALA A 267 3.54 6.14 13.67
CA ALA A 267 2.27 6.40 14.36
C ALA A 267 2.14 5.55 15.64
N ASP A 268 1.74 6.18 16.74
CA ASP A 268 1.55 5.47 18.01
C ASP A 268 0.34 4.53 17.96
N LEU A 269 0.62 3.22 17.92
CA LEU A 269 -0.39 2.17 17.95
C LEU A 269 -0.81 1.76 19.37
N SER A 270 -0.29 2.41 20.43
CA SER A 270 -0.59 2.04 21.83
C SER A 270 -2.09 2.04 22.13
N GLY A 271 -2.81 3.10 21.73
CA GLY A 271 -4.24 3.26 21.99
C GLY A 271 -5.10 2.17 21.35
N ILE A 272 -4.85 1.82 20.09
CA ILE A 272 -5.56 0.74 19.42
C ILE A 272 -5.14 -0.64 19.95
N THR A 273 -3.88 -0.81 20.34
CA THR A 273 -3.37 -2.05 20.96
C THR A 273 -4.10 -2.31 22.28
N SER A 274 -4.11 -1.34 23.21
CA SER A 274 -4.83 -1.48 24.49
C SER A 274 -6.34 -1.64 24.32
N PHE A 275 -6.96 -1.02 23.30
CA PHE A 275 -8.36 -1.28 22.98
C PHE A 275 -8.60 -2.73 22.52
N LEU A 276 -7.78 -3.25 21.60
CA LEU A 276 -7.90 -4.61 21.09
C LEU A 276 -7.58 -5.66 22.15
N GLU A 277 -6.63 -5.40 23.05
CA GLU A 277 -6.31 -6.26 24.20
C GLU A 277 -7.47 -6.30 25.21
N SER A 278 -7.98 -5.14 25.62
CA SER A 278 -9.09 -5.05 26.59
C SER A 278 -10.42 -5.60 26.04
N THR A 279 -10.65 -5.53 24.73
CA THR A 279 -11.85 -6.08 24.07
C THR A 279 -11.64 -7.47 23.46
N ALA A 280 -10.46 -8.08 23.64
CA ALA A 280 -10.16 -9.41 23.11
C ALA A 280 -11.18 -10.46 23.61
N VAL A 281 -11.67 -11.30 22.70
CA VAL A 281 -12.60 -12.39 23.05
C VAL A 281 -11.96 -13.37 24.03
N VAL A 282 -10.64 -13.58 23.97
CA VAL A 282 -9.89 -14.37 24.94
C VAL A 282 -9.23 -13.42 25.95
N GLN A 283 -9.63 -13.50 27.21
CA GLN A 283 -9.16 -12.64 28.29
C GLN A 283 -8.11 -13.38 29.13
N GLY A 284 -6.88 -12.87 29.17
CA GLY A 284 -5.79 -13.47 29.95
C GLY A 284 -6.02 -13.44 31.47
N SER A 285 -6.83 -12.48 31.94
CA SER A 285 -7.30 -12.36 33.33
C SER A 285 -8.40 -13.37 33.68
N PHE A 286 -9.08 -13.97 32.70
CA PHE A 286 -10.13 -14.94 32.93
C PHE A 286 -9.54 -16.36 32.98
N ALA A 287 -9.53 -16.92 34.18
CA ALA A 287 -8.88 -18.21 34.47
C ALA A 287 -9.42 -19.37 33.62
N ALA A 288 -8.48 -20.18 33.09
CA ALA A 288 -8.82 -21.39 32.36
C ALA A 288 -9.50 -22.44 33.26
N PRO A 289 -10.43 -23.26 32.73
CA PRO A 289 -11.14 -24.25 33.52
C PRO A 289 -10.18 -25.36 33.95
N VAL A 290 -10.15 -25.67 35.25
CA VAL A 290 -9.37 -26.79 35.80
C VAL A 290 -10.21 -28.06 35.74
N VAL A 291 -9.67 -29.13 35.16
CA VAL A 291 -10.26 -30.48 35.24
C VAL A 291 -9.74 -31.15 36.52
N ILE A 292 -10.64 -31.64 37.37
CA ILE A 292 -10.34 -32.30 38.65
C ILE A 292 -10.42 -33.84 38.51
N SER A 293 -11.34 -34.32 37.68
CA SER A 293 -11.41 -35.73 37.29
C SER A 293 -11.96 -35.81 35.87
N PRO A 294 -11.41 -36.66 34.98
CA PRO A 294 -10.19 -37.47 35.16
C PRO A 294 -8.93 -36.63 35.42
N GLN A 295 -7.94 -37.25 36.05
CA GLN A 295 -6.56 -36.78 36.06
C GLN A 295 -5.89 -37.09 34.71
N PRO A 296 -4.78 -36.39 34.36
CA PRO A 296 -4.06 -36.67 33.12
C PRO A 296 -3.60 -38.13 33.02
N HIS A 297 -3.92 -38.76 31.90
CA HIS A 297 -3.62 -40.18 31.58
C HIS A 297 -4.44 -41.23 32.35
N ASP A 298 -5.52 -40.85 33.05
CA ASP A 298 -6.46 -41.83 33.63
C ASP A 298 -7.04 -42.78 32.57
N LEU A 299 -7.25 -44.04 32.98
CA LEU A 299 -8.04 -45.02 32.25
C LEU A 299 -9.52 -44.82 32.57
N LEU A 300 -10.33 -44.47 31.57
CA LEU A 300 -11.77 -44.28 31.70
C LEU A 300 -12.55 -45.35 30.92
N PRO A 301 -13.75 -45.76 31.39
CA PRO A 301 -14.64 -46.59 30.59
C PRO A 301 -15.06 -45.86 29.31
N THR A 302 -15.26 -46.60 28.21
CA THR A 302 -15.78 -46.05 26.94
C THR A 302 -17.20 -45.48 27.07
N THR A 303 -17.94 -45.81 28.12
CA THR A 303 -19.27 -45.30 28.46
C THR A 303 -19.27 -44.66 29.84
N ASP A 304 -20.18 -43.70 30.09
CA ASP A 304 -20.38 -43.03 31.38
C ASP A 304 -19.19 -42.30 32.02
N ALA A 305 -18.11 -42.09 31.26
CA ALA A 305 -17.00 -41.22 31.65
C ALA A 305 -17.48 -39.81 32.02
N ARG A 306 -17.28 -39.43 33.28
CA ARG A 306 -17.68 -38.13 33.85
C ARG A 306 -16.48 -37.22 34.08
N PHE A 307 -16.58 -36.03 33.56
CA PHE A 307 -15.65 -34.93 33.77
C PHE A 307 -16.20 -34.02 34.87
N THR A 308 -15.32 -33.56 35.76
CA THR A 308 -15.63 -32.59 36.81
C THR A 308 -14.50 -31.58 36.93
N GLY A 309 -14.81 -30.36 37.37
CA GLY A 309 -13.79 -29.33 37.46
C GLY A 309 -14.26 -28.03 38.10
N ARG A 310 -13.39 -27.02 38.03
CA ARG A 310 -13.63 -25.64 38.46
C ARG A 310 -13.46 -24.68 37.29
N ALA A 311 -14.30 -23.65 37.22
CA ALA A 311 -14.20 -22.53 36.28
C ALA A 311 -14.82 -21.26 36.92
N PRO A 312 -14.19 -20.67 37.95
CA PRO A 312 -14.76 -19.51 38.66
C PRO A 312 -15.01 -18.32 37.71
N GLY A 313 -16.14 -17.63 37.89
CA GLY A 313 -16.55 -16.50 37.04
C GLY A 313 -17.18 -16.91 35.69
N ALA A 314 -17.12 -18.18 35.32
CA ALA A 314 -17.74 -18.70 34.10
C ALA A 314 -19.23 -19.02 34.31
N VAL A 315 -20.01 -18.96 33.22
CA VAL A 315 -21.36 -19.54 33.16
C VAL A 315 -21.37 -20.92 32.48
N ARG A 316 -20.31 -21.24 31.72
CA ARG A 316 -20.18 -22.52 31.01
C ARG A 316 -18.72 -22.86 30.67
N VAL A 317 -18.44 -24.14 30.46
CA VAL A 317 -17.19 -24.67 29.89
C VAL A 317 -17.47 -25.31 28.53
N SER A 318 -16.84 -24.81 27.48
CA SER A 318 -16.93 -25.37 26.13
C SER A 318 -15.83 -26.41 25.91
N ILE A 319 -16.20 -27.57 25.38
CA ILE A 319 -15.38 -28.79 25.30
C ILE A 319 -15.26 -29.23 23.84
N TRP A 320 -14.02 -29.43 23.39
CA TRP A 320 -13.68 -29.72 22.00
C TRP A 320 -12.68 -30.88 21.90
N GLU A 321 -12.72 -31.60 20.79
CA GLU A 321 -11.85 -32.73 20.47
C GLU A 321 -11.49 -32.68 18.99
N HIS A 322 -10.20 -32.75 18.64
CA HIS A 322 -9.73 -32.67 17.24
C HIS A 322 -10.29 -31.48 16.43
N GLY A 323 -10.58 -30.35 17.09
CA GLY A 323 -11.19 -29.16 16.46
C GLY A 323 -12.71 -29.25 16.23
N ARG A 324 -13.36 -30.35 16.66
CA ARG A 324 -14.82 -30.50 16.68
C ARG A 324 -15.39 -30.14 18.05
N TYR A 325 -16.49 -29.38 18.05
CA TYR A 325 -17.28 -29.10 19.25
C TYR A 325 -17.94 -30.38 19.76
N LEU A 326 -17.76 -30.67 21.06
CA LEU A 326 -18.44 -31.77 21.75
C LEU A 326 -19.59 -31.27 22.63
N ALA A 327 -19.33 -30.29 23.50
CA ALA A 327 -20.29 -29.87 24.52
C ALA A 327 -20.05 -28.45 25.07
N SER A 328 -21.04 -27.94 25.81
CA SER A 328 -20.97 -26.72 26.60
C SER A 328 -21.60 -26.98 27.97
N ALA A 329 -20.79 -27.44 28.92
CA ALA A 329 -21.21 -27.80 30.27
C ALA A 329 -21.56 -26.52 31.08
N PRO A 330 -22.71 -26.46 31.78
CA PRO A 330 -23.02 -25.32 32.64
C PRO A 330 -22.08 -25.28 33.86
N VAL A 331 -21.79 -24.07 34.33
CA VAL A 331 -20.99 -23.83 35.54
C VAL A 331 -21.94 -23.31 36.64
N ALA A 332 -21.85 -23.90 37.83
CA ALA A 332 -22.62 -23.50 38.99
C ALA A 332 -22.06 -22.22 39.65
N ALA A 333 -22.85 -21.58 40.51
CA ALA A 333 -22.47 -20.32 41.16
C ALA A 333 -21.20 -20.40 42.04
N ASP A 334 -20.81 -21.60 42.51
CA ASP A 334 -19.56 -21.85 43.23
C ASP A 334 -18.35 -22.13 42.31
N GLY A 335 -18.57 -22.02 40.99
CA GLY A 335 -17.58 -22.31 39.96
C GLY A 335 -17.37 -23.80 39.67
N THR A 336 -18.13 -24.74 40.26
CA THR A 336 -18.07 -26.15 39.82
C THR A 336 -18.71 -26.34 38.46
N TRP A 337 -18.20 -27.30 37.69
CA TRP A 337 -18.88 -27.84 36.51
C TRP A 337 -18.75 -29.35 36.47
N THR A 338 -19.72 -30.00 35.81
CA THR A 338 -19.67 -31.41 35.48
C THR A 338 -20.21 -31.66 34.08
N TRP A 339 -19.65 -32.66 33.41
CA TRP A 339 -20.06 -33.09 32.10
C TRP A 339 -19.95 -34.61 31.98
N GLN A 340 -20.94 -35.22 31.34
CA GLN A 340 -20.92 -36.62 30.92
C GLN A 340 -21.25 -36.63 29.42
N ARG A 341 -20.52 -37.43 28.63
CA ARG A 341 -20.73 -37.53 27.18
C ARG A 341 -21.83 -38.56 26.91
N ASP A 342 -22.90 -38.16 26.22
CA ASP A 342 -24.02 -39.06 25.88
C ASP A 342 -23.63 -40.15 24.88
N GLN A 343 -22.59 -39.90 24.07
CA GLN A 343 -22.06 -40.84 23.10
C GLN A 343 -20.84 -41.56 23.66
N PRO A 344 -20.70 -42.89 23.45
CA PRO A 344 -19.49 -43.62 23.81
C PRO A 344 -18.23 -43.02 23.20
N TRP A 345 -17.12 -43.13 23.92
CA TRP A 345 -15.78 -42.87 23.41
C TRP A 345 -15.30 -44.07 22.58
N SER A 346 -14.51 -43.81 21.54
CA SER A 346 -13.70 -44.85 20.89
C SER A 346 -12.66 -45.39 21.87
N ALA A 347 -12.26 -46.66 21.77
CA ALA A 347 -11.12 -47.14 22.54
C ALA A 347 -9.81 -46.46 22.06
N GLY A 348 -8.96 -46.03 23.00
CA GLY A 348 -7.69 -45.35 22.70
C GLY A 348 -7.47 -44.05 23.48
N GLU A 349 -6.41 -43.32 23.12
CA GLU A 349 -6.09 -42.02 23.73
C GLU A 349 -6.98 -40.90 23.20
N HIS A 350 -7.35 -39.98 24.09
CA HIS A 350 -8.19 -38.81 23.80
C HIS A 350 -7.55 -37.53 24.35
N LEU A 351 -7.63 -36.46 23.55
CA LEU A 351 -7.18 -35.11 23.92
C LEU A 351 -8.34 -34.12 23.78
N LEU A 352 -8.85 -33.65 24.92
CA LEU A 352 -9.85 -32.60 24.97
C LEU A 352 -9.19 -31.23 25.13
N ARG A 353 -9.79 -30.24 24.49
CA ARG A 353 -9.48 -28.81 24.70
C ARG A 353 -10.71 -28.13 25.28
N LEU A 354 -10.54 -27.55 26.47
CA LEU A 354 -11.59 -26.89 27.23
C LEU A 354 -11.32 -25.39 27.34
N PHE A 355 -12.37 -24.59 27.42
CA PHE A 355 -12.29 -23.19 27.84
C PHE A 355 -13.57 -22.76 28.53
N ALA A 356 -13.43 -21.87 29.50
CA ALA A 356 -14.52 -21.23 30.21
C ALA A 356 -15.08 -20.06 29.37
N VAL A 357 -16.37 -19.78 29.54
CA VAL A 357 -17.04 -18.60 28.97
C VAL A 357 -17.85 -17.92 30.07
N ASP A 358 -17.71 -16.61 30.20
CA ASP A 358 -18.43 -15.78 31.18
C ASP A 358 -19.83 -15.37 30.67
N ALA A 359 -20.55 -14.55 31.46
CA ALA A 359 -21.87 -14.04 31.10
C ALA A 359 -21.87 -13.03 29.93
N SER A 360 -20.74 -12.35 29.70
CA SER A 360 -20.55 -11.37 28.63
C SER A 360 -20.15 -12.01 27.29
N GLY A 361 -19.68 -13.26 27.32
CA GLY A 361 -19.17 -14.01 26.18
C GLY A 361 -17.65 -14.05 26.06
N TYR A 362 -16.91 -13.46 27.00
CA TYR A 362 -15.45 -13.58 27.07
C TYR A 362 -15.05 -15.01 27.38
N GLN A 363 -13.89 -15.41 26.84
CA GLN A 363 -13.35 -16.75 26.91
C GLN A 363 -12.05 -16.75 27.71
N SER A 364 -11.81 -17.83 28.45
CA SER A 364 -10.53 -18.05 29.12
C SER A 364 -9.45 -18.52 28.15
N GLY A 365 -8.22 -18.63 28.66
CA GLY A 365 -7.20 -19.53 28.10
C GLY A 365 -7.70 -20.98 27.97
N ARG A 366 -6.96 -21.81 27.22
CA ARG A 366 -7.33 -23.21 26.93
C ARG A 366 -6.68 -24.18 27.91
N THR A 367 -7.44 -25.16 28.38
CA THR A 367 -6.95 -26.31 29.16
C THR A 367 -6.95 -27.56 28.29
N GLU A 368 -5.86 -28.33 28.30
CA GLU A 368 -5.81 -29.67 27.69
C GLU A 368 -6.09 -30.74 28.75
N ALA A 369 -6.95 -31.71 28.43
CA ALA A 369 -7.19 -32.88 29.27
C ALA A 369 -6.96 -34.15 28.45
N ARG A 370 -6.07 -35.02 28.93
CA ARG A 370 -5.66 -36.27 28.26
C ARG A 370 -6.09 -37.46 29.10
N PHE A 371 -6.69 -38.46 28.46
CA PHE A 371 -7.13 -39.70 29.10
C PHE A 371 -7.19 -40.82 28.06
N THR A 372 -7.34 -42.07 28.52
CA THR A 372 -7.44 -43.24 27.64
C THR A 372 -8.75 -43.97 27.89
N ALA A 373 -9.57 -44.11 26.86
CA ALA A 373 -10.84 -44.84 26.93
C ALA A 373 -10.62 -46.34 26.69
N THR A 374 -11.20 -47.17 27.56
CA THR A 374 -11.09 -48.64 27.52
C THR A 374 -12.44 -49.32 27.71
N GLU A 375 -12.65 -50.45 27.03
CA GLU A 375 -13.86 -51.27 27.16
C GLU A 375 -13.88 -52.10 28.45
N ARG A 376 -12.77 -52.15 29.21
CA ARG A 376 -12.73 -52.78 30.54
C ARG A 376 -13.10 -51.79 31.63
N GLN A 377 -14.15 -52.11 32.36
CA GLN A 377 -14.42 -51.57 33.68
C GLN A 377 -13.27 -51.95 34.63
N PRO A 378 -12.65 -51.00 35.36
CA PRO A 378 -11.67 -51.34 36.38
C PRO A 378 -12.39 -51.96 37.59
N GLU A 379 -12.07 -53.21 37.91
CA GLU A 379 -12.45 -53.80 39.19
C GLU A 379 -11.72 -53.04 40.32
N LEU A 380 -12.46 -52.74 41.39
CA LEU A 380 -11.92 -52.18 42.62
C LEU A 380 -11.00 -53.21 43.28
N ALA A 381 -9.70 -53.09 43.08
CA ALA A 381 -8.71 -53.92 43.76
C ALA A 381 -8.62 -53.53 45.24
N GLU A 382 -9.35 -54.28 46.09
CA GLU A 382 -9.19 -54.20 47.54
C GLU A 382 -7.76 -54.57 47.96
N ALA A 383 -7.24 -53.88 48.97
CA ALA A 383 -5.87 -54.04 49.41
C ALA A 383 -5.60 -55.43 50.03
N GLN A 384 -4.51 -56.08 49.63
CA GLN A 384 -3.94 -57.20 50.37
C GLN A 384 -2.44 -56.98 50.64
N PHE A 385 -2.06 -57.23 51.90
CA PHE A 385 -0.73 -57.04 52.44
C PHE A 385 0.26 -58.11 51.95
N ALA A 386 1.49 -57.68 51.65
CA ALA A 386 2.69 -58.48 51.91
C ALA A 386 3.93 -57.58 52.04
N ALA A 387 4.53 -57.54 53.23
CA ALA A 387 5.93 -57.12 53.41
C ALA A 387 6.85 -58.35 53.23
N PRO A 388 8.14 -58.15 52.93
CA PRO A 388 9.08 -58.33 54.04
C PRO A 388 10.28 -57.37 54.12
N VAL A 389 10.71 -57.20 55.38
CA VAL A 389 11.93 -56.59 55.95
C VAL A 389 13.10 -57.61 55.86
N HIS A 390 14.41 -57.31 55.66
CA HIS A 390 15.24 -56.09 55.66
C HIS A 390 16.55 -56.36 54.85
N GLN A 391 17.31 -55.33 54.44
CA GLN A 391 18.71 -55.16 54.91
C GLN A 391 19.30 -53.76 54.59
N SER A 392 20.32 -53.37 55.34
CA SER A 392 20.71 -51.97 55.62
C SER A 392 22.18 -51.66 55.31
N ALA A 393 22.50 -50.40 55.00
CA ALA A 393 23.81 -49.80 55.27
C ALA A 393 23.66 -48.30 55.60
N HIS A 394 24.51 -47.80 56.51
CA HIS A 394 24.46 -46.44 57.07
C HIS A 394 25.23 -45.41 56.23
N ALA A 395 24.87 -44.12 56.35
CA ALA A 395 25.81 -43.06 56.76
C ALA A 395 25.06 -41.75 57.13
N ASP A 396 25.56 -41.05 58.15
CA ASP A 396 25.11 -39.72 58.58
C ASP A 396 25.60 -38.60 57.64
N GLY A 397 24.96 -37.41 57.67
CA GLY A 397 25.58 -36.23 57.05
C GLY A 397 24.69 -35.01 56.72
N GLN A 398 24.33 -34.24 57.75
CA GLN A 398 24.21 -32.76 57.78
C GLN A 398 23.57 -31.95 56.62
N PHE A 399 22.70 -31.01 57.04
CA PHE A 399 22.24 -29.87 56.24
C PHE A 399 23.40 -28.97 55.77
N ILE A 400 23.35 -28.54 54.51
CA ILE A 400 24.04 -27.34 54.01
C ILE A 400 23.00 -26.49 53.26
N ALA A 401 22.95 -25.19 53.56
CA ALA A 401 22.06 -24.23 52.89
C ALA A 401 22.66 -23.77 51.55
N PRO A 402 21.85 -23.43 50.53
CA PRO A 402 22.37 -22.92 49.26
C PRO A 402 22.85 -21.46 49.37
N GLU A 403 23.95 -21.16 48.67
CA GLU A 403 24.52 -19.81 48.50
C GLU A 403 23.59 -18.86 47.72
N PRO A 404 23.71 -17.53 47.92
CA PRO A 404 22.95 -16.54 47.16
C PRO A 404 23.52 -16.33 45.75
N GLN A 405 22.63 -16.19 44.76
CA GLN A 405 22.95 -15.73 43.40
C GLN A 405 23.19 -14.20 43.38
N PRO A 406 24.04 -13.68 42.48
CA PRO A 406 24.28 -12.23 42.37
C PRO A 406 23.16 -11.49 41.65
N GLU A 407 22.91 -10.24 42.05
CA GLU A 407 21.95 -9.34 41.39
C GLU A 407 22.44 -8.84 40.02
N PRO A 408 21.53 -8.53 39.07
CA PRO A 408 21.88 -7.89 37.80
C PRO A 408 22.14 -6.38 37.96
N THR A 409 23.23 -5.92 37.37
CA THR A 409 23.65 -4.51 37.37
C THR A 409 22.60 -3.58 36.76
N GLN A 410 22.31 -2.46 37.43
CA GLN A 410 21.45 -1.40 36.88
C GLN A 410 22.10 -0.72 35.67
N ALA A 411 21.43 -0.76 34.52
CA ALA A 411 21.74 0.12 33.40
C ALA A 411 21.20 1.52 33.68
N GLN A 412 22.04 2.54 33.54
CA GLN A 412 21.64 3.94 33.74
C GLN A 412 20.79 4.42 32.56
N PHE A 413 19.55 4.82 32.85
CA PHE A 413 18.72 5.54 31.88
C PHE A 413 19.18 7.00 31.80
N SER A 414 19.78 7.37 30.66
CA SER A 414 19.90 8.78 30.28
C SER A 414 18.52 9.28 29.84
N THR A 415 17.97 10.24 30.56
CA THR A 415 16.78 10.98 30.14
C THR A 415 17.11 11.82 28.88
N PRO A 416 16.32 11.74 27.80
CA PRO A 416 16.42 12.71 26.71
C PRO A 416 16.07 14.12 27.23
N GLU A 417 16.78 15.14 26.75
CA GLU A 417 16.41 16.53 27.02
C GLU A 417 15.06 16.88 26.34
N PRO A 418 14.29 17.84 26.89
CA PRO A 418 12.97 18.17 26.35
C PRO A 418 13.08 18.75 24.94
N VAL A 419 12.52 18.03 23.97
CA VAL A 419 12.30 18.53 22.60
C VAL A 419 11.37 19.75 22.69
N MET A 420 11.85 20.93 22.30
CA MET A 420 11.02 22.12 22.21
C MET A 420 10.01 21.98 21.06
N THR A 421 8.79 21.57 21.37
CA THR A 421 7.71 21.48 20.38
C THR A 421 7.31 22.87 19.88
N LEU A 422 7.38 23.06 18.55
CA LEU A 422 6.98 24.30 17.91
C LEU A 422 5.44 24.45 17.95
N LEU A 423 4.94 25.56 18.48
CA LEU A 423 3.50 25.79 18.64
C LEU A 423 2.86 26.28 17.33
N PRO A 424 1.57 25.96 17.07
CA PRO A 424 0.84 26.46 15.91
C PRO A 424 0.80 28.00 15.88
N PRO A 425 0.84 28.63 14.69
CA PRO A 425 0.80 30.09 14.56
C PRO A 425 -0.57 30.65 14.95
N LEU A 426 -0.57 31.85 15.54
CA LEU A 426 -1.79 32.62 15.76
C LEU A 426 -2.17 33.34 14.46
N ILE A 427 -3.31 33.00 13.89
CA ILE A 427 -3.92 33.71 12.75
C ILE A 427 -4.73 34.89 13.29
N ARG A 428 -4.59 36.06 12.67
CA ARG A 428 -5.31 37.32 12.99
C ARG A 428 -6.26 37.76 11.89
N THR A 429 -5.87 37.58 10.63
CA THR A 429 -6.76 37.79 9.48
C THR A 429 -6.57 36.67 8.46
N PRO A 430 -7.63 36.23 7.75
CA PRO A 430 -9.03 36.52 8.04
C PRO A 430 -9.49 35.99 9.41
N GLU A 431 -10.60 36.52 9.92
CA GLU A 431 -11.34 35.88 11.01
C GLU A 431 -12.07 34.61 10.48
N PRO A 432 -12.32 33.60 11.33
CA PRO A 432 -13.08 32.42 10.92
C PRO A 432 -14.44 32.78 10.31
N HIS A 433 -14.67 32.28 9.10
CA HIS A 433 -15.84 32.51 8.24
C HIS A 433 -16.03 33.94 7.73
N GLN A 434 -15.00 34.79 7.79
CA GLN A 434 -15.02 36.13 7.20
C GLN A 434 -15.27 36.08 5.68
N GLN A 435 -16.06 37.02 5.15
CA GLN A 435 -16.20 37.25 3.72
C GLN A 435 -15.21 38.30 3.24
N LEU A 436 -14.47 37.98 2.16
CA LEU A 436 -13.43 38.83 1.58
C LEU A 436 -13.65 39.02 0.07
N LEU A 437 -13.26 40.18 -0.47
CA LEU A 437 -13.27 40.39 -1.92
C LEU A 437 -12.11 39.63 -2.60
N ASP A 438 -12.29 39.22 -3.86
CA ASP A 438 -11.32 38.45 -4.67
C ASP A 438 -9.94 39.10 -4.84
N VAL A 439 -9.82 40.39 -4.51
CA VAL A 439 -8.58 41.18 -4.56
C VAL A 439 -8.04 41.60 -3.17
N GLN A 440 -8.63 41.13 -2.07
CA GLN A 440 -8.28 41.54 -0.70
C GLN A 440 -7.91 40.39 0.26
N VAL A 441 -7.65 39.19 -0.25
CA VAL A 441 -7.24 38.05 0.59
C VAL A 441 -5.80 38.23 1.08
N ARG A 442 -5.68 38.64 2.35
CA ARG A 442 -4.42 38.80 3.07
C ARG A 442 -4.47 38.02 4.39
N LEU A 443 -3.50 37.13 4.56
CA LEU A 443 -3.33 36.39 5.81
C LEU A 443 -2.31 37.13 6.69
N THR A 444 -2.64 37.34 7.96
CA THR A 444 -1.73 37.94 8.95
C THR A 444 -1.80 37.21 10.28
N GLY A 445 -0.74 37.31 11.07
CA GLY A 445 -0.69 36.67 12.38
C GLY A 445 0.60 36.90 13.15
N ALA A 446 0.86 36.04 14.14
CA ALA A 446 2.10 36.00 14.89
C ALA A 446 2.49 34.56 15.27
N ALA A 447 3.78 34.30 15.48
CA ALA A 447 4.30 33.05 16.02
C ALA A 447 5.66 33.27 16.72
N ASN A 448 6.00 32.36 17.64
CA ASN A 448 7.24 32.42 18.42
C ASN A 448 8.14 31.23 18.07
N GLY A 449 9.46 31.43 18.04
CA GLY A 449 10.44 30.37 17.79
C GLY A 449 10.58 29.92 16.33
N ALA A 450 9.93 30.62 15.40
CA ALA A 450 9.90 30.31 13.97
C ALA A 450 10.80 31.23 13.14
N THR A 451 11.23 30.75 11.97
CA THR A 451 11.95 31.52 10.94
C THR A 451 11.09 31.75 9.68
N GLN A 452 10.14 30.86 9.39
CA GLN A 452 9.15 31.01 8.31
C GLN A 452 7.74 30.59 8.75
N VAL A 453 6.75 31.08 8.01
CA VAL A 453 5.35 30.67 8.05
C VAL A 453 4.97 30.12 6.69
N GLY A 454 4.44 28.90 6.65
CA GLY A 454 3.95 28.25 5.44
C GLY A 454 2.42 28.21 5.39
N PHE A 455 1.88 28.20 4.17
CA PHE A 455 0.46 28.19 3.88
C PHE A 455 0.12 27.01 2.96
N ARG A 456 -0.86 26.19 3.33
CA ARG A 456 -1.40 25.09 2.51
C ARG A 456 -2.92 25.22 2.40
N GLU A 457 -3.52 24.81 1.28
CA GLU A 457 -4.97 24.59 1.18
C GLU A 457 -5.20 23.19 0.59
N ASN A 458 -5.95 22.35 1.30
CA ASN A 458 -6.15 20.93 0.96
C ASN A 458 -4.82 20.19 0.70
N GLY A 459 -3.80 20.45 1.54
CA GLY A 459 -2.44 19.91 1.37
C GLY A 459 -1.59 20.50 0.23
N VAL A 460 -2.13 21.40 -0.61
CA VAL A 460 -1.35 22.10 -1.65
C VAL A 460 -0.64 23.30 -1.05
N PHE A 461 0.70 23.33 -1.10
CA PHE A 461 1.49 24.47 -0.65
C PHE A 461 1.22 25.70 -1.52
N LEU A 462 0.73 26.77 -0.89
CA LEU A 462 0.41 28.05 -1.50
C LEU A 462 1.63 28.99 -1.52
N GLY A 463 2.51 28.87 -0.53
CA GLY A 463 3.70 29.71 -0.38
C GLY A 463 4.13 29.82 1.08
N SER A 464 5.18 30.61 1.31
CA SER A 464 5.64 30.97 2.65
C SER A 464 5.99 32.46 2.75
N CYS A 465 6.13 32.95 3.98
CA CYS A 465 6.75 34.24 4.27
C CYS A 465 7.66 34.17 5.51
N GLY A 466 8.58 35.12 5.64
CA GLY A 466 9.34 35.32 6.86
C GLY A 466 8.55 36.07 7.93
N LEU A 467 9.02 35.99 9.18
CA LEU A 467 8.50 36.78 10.29
C LEU A 467 9.34 38.05 10.49
N ASP A 468 8.74 39.09 11.05
CA ASP A 468 9.47 40.27 11.53
C ASP A 468 10.08 40.06 12.92
N HIS A 469 10.82 41.05 13.41
CA HIS A 469 11.48 41.02 14.72
C HIS A 469 10.53 40.89 15.94
N ASP A 470 9.23 41.17 15.77
CA ASP A 470 8.19 41.02 16.78
C ASP A 470 7.49 39.63 16.68
N GLY A 471 7.97 38.74 15.80
CA GLY A 471 7.35 37.46 15.51
C GLY A 471 6.03 37.57 14.72
N ARG A 472 5.80 38.69 14.03
CA ARG A 472 4.58 38.90 13.22
C ARG A 472 4.83 38.54 11.77
N TRP A 473 3.78 38.15 11.08
CA TRP A 473 3.85 37.74 9.69
C TRP A 473 2.67 38.27 8.88
N LEU A 474 2.91 38.45 7.59
CA LEU A 474 1.95 38.92 6.62
C LEU A 474 2.24 38.22 5.30
N TRP A 475 1.21 37.61 4.71
CA TRP A 475 1.28 36.95 3.42
C TRP A 475 0.13 37.39 2.53
N ASN A 476 0.42 37.62 1.26
CA ASN A 476 -0.57 37.86 0.21
C ASN A 476 -0.31 36.83 -0.88
N ALA A 477 -1.38 36.34 -1.50
CA ALA A 477 -1.26 35.55 -2.72
C ALA A 477 -0.95 36.48 -3.91
N ASP A 478 -0.05 36.05 -4.81
CA ASP A 478 0.23 36.74 -6.08
C ASP A 478 -0.83 36.45 -7.16
N TRP A 479 -1.88 35.68 -6.82
CA TRP A 479 -3.01 35.34 -7.68
C TRP A 479 -4.34 35.80 -7.06
N ARG A 480 -5.39 35.86 -7.89
CA ARG A 480 -6.76 36.05 -7.41
C ARG A 480 -7.35 34.74 -6.95
N TRP A 481 -7.97 34.76 -5.78
CA TRP A 481 -8.67 33.60 -5.23
C TRP A 481 -9.94 33.30 -6.02
N ALA A 482 -10.30 32.02 -6.10
CA ALA A 482 -11.58 31.61 -6.67
C ALA A 482 -12.74 32.12 -5.80
N GLN A 483 -13.95 32.19 -6.34
CA GLN A 483 -15.13 32.49 -5.51
C GLN A 483 -15.58 31.23 -4.77
N GLY A 484 -15.95 31.38 -3.50
CA GLY A 484 -16.41 30.28 -2.66
C GLY A 484 -15.68 30.17 -1.33
N PRO A 485 -15.94 29.09 -0.55
CA PRO A 485 -15.26 28.83 0.70
C PRO A 485 -13.84 28.32 0.48
N HIS A 486 -12.91 28.84 1.28
CA HIS A 486 -11.50 28.46 1.33
C HIS A 486 -11.13 28.06 2.76
N THR A 487 -10.23 27.09 2.92
CA THR A 487 -9.70 26.67 4.23
C THR A 487 -8.21 26.49 4.13
N VAL A 488 -7.49 27.41 4.77
CA VAL A 488 -6.02 27.47 4.73
C VAL A 488 -5.46 26.93 6.05
N GLU A 489 -4.56 25.97 5.91
CA GLU A 489 -3.66 25.45 6.92
C GLU A 489 -2.44 26.39 7.00
N VAL A 490 -2.18 26.95 8.18
CA VAL A 490 -1.04 27.83 8.44
C VAL A 490 -0.15 27.16 9.47
N PHE A 491 1.11 26.92 9.12
CA PHE A 491 2.10 26.28 9.98
C PHE A 491 3.38 27.11 10.02
N VAL A 492 4.22 26.88 11.02
CA VAL A 492 5.52 27.56 11.12
C VAL A 492 6.66 26.57 11.05
N VAL A 493 7.83 27.04 10.62
CA VAL A 493 9.07 26.27 10.52
C VAL A 493 10.15 26.95 11.36
N ASN A 494 10.91 26.19 12.15
CA ASN A 494 12.03 26.72 12.93
C ASN A 494 13.34 26.80 12.13
N ALA A 495 14.45 27.17 12.78
CA ALA A 495 15.76 27.27 12.12
C ALA A 495 16.42 25.93 11.75
N VAL A 496 15.93 24.81 12.29
CA VAL A 496 16.43 23.45 12.07
C VAL A 496 15.62 22.73 10.97
N GLY A 497 14.38 23.15 10.75
CA GLY A 497 13.47 22.64 9.72
C GLY A 497 12.19 21.99 10.25
N ASP A 498 11.97 21.96 11.57
CA ASP A 498 10.78 21.34 12.16
C ASP A 498 9.53 22.18 11.90
N GLU A 499 8.44 21.55 11.45
CA GLU A 499 7.12 22.17 11.29
C GLU A 499 6.30 22.10 12.60
N SER A 500 5.49 23.14 12.88
CA SER A 500 4.45 23.07 13.91
C SER A 500 3.23 22.28 13.42
N PRO A 501 2.37 21.79 14.32
CA PRO A 501 0.98 21.50 13.98
C PRO A 501 0.33 22.72 13.25
N PRO A 502 -0.54 22.51 12.26
CA PRO A 502 -1.17 23.60 11.53
C PRO A 502 -2.32 24.25 12.33
N ALA A 503 -2.44 25.57 12.22
CA ALA A 503 -3.65 26.32 12.57
C ALA A 503 -4.54 26.45 11.33
N LEU A 504 -5.86 26.31 11.48
CA LEU A 504 -6.82 26.41 10.37
C LEU A 504 -7.51 27.78 10.35
N VAL A 505 -7.67 28.36 9.16
CA VAL A 505 -8.58 29.48 8.91
C VAL A 505 -9.48 29.19 7.72
N THR A 506 -10.79 29.17 7.95
CA THR A 506 -11.80 29.11 6.89
C THR A 506 -12.33 30.51 6.61
N PHE A 507 -12.45 30.91 5.35
CA PHE A 507 -13.05 32.17 4.92
C PHE A 507 -13.80 31.98 3.60
N ALA A 508 -14.54 32.99 3.13
CA ALA A 508 -15.27 32.92 1.86
C ALA A 508 -14.91 34.11 0.96
N VAL A 509 -14.60 33.82 -0.30
CA VAL A 509 -14.27 34.83 -1.30
C VAL A 509 -15.49 35.16 -2.14
N ILE A 510 -15.82 36.45 -2.19
CA ILE A 510 -16.98 37.01 -2.90
C ILE A 510 -16.50 37.98 -4.01
N PRO A 511 -17.29 38.14 -5.10
CA PRO A 511 -16.92 39.04 -6.19
C PRO A 511 -16.81 40.50 -5.74
N THR A 512 -15.76 41.21 -6.20
CA THR A 512 -15.72 42.67 -6.16
C THR A 512 -16.90 43.27 -6.94
N PRO A 513 -17.75 44.12 -6.34
CA PRO A 513 -18.86 44.77 -7.05
C PRO A 513 -18.37 45.62 -8.23
N ALA A 514 -19.01 45.46 -9.39
CA ALA A 514 -18.71 46.28 -10.55
C ALA A 514 -19.12 47.75 -10.28
N VAL A 515 -18.18 48.68 -10.42
CA VAL A 515 -18.49 50.11 -10.40
C VAL A 515 -19.33 50.43 -11.65
N PRO A 516 -20.53 51.03 -11.52
CA PRO A 516 -21.31 51.45 -12.68
C PRO A 516 -20.53 52.48 -13.49
N ALA A 517 -20.44 52.27 -14.81
CA ALA A 517 -19.93 53.30 -15.71
C ALA A 517 -20.94 54.47 -15.76
N HIS A 518 -20.46 55.67 -15.46
CA HIS A 518 -21.19 56.93 -15.55
C HIS A 518 -20.87 57.65 -16.86
#